data_AF-A0A6H2D0Q1-F1
#
_entry.id   AF-A0A6H2D0Q1-F1
#
_cell.length_a   1.000
_cell.length_b   1.000
_cell.length_c   1.000
_cell.angle_alpha   90.00
_cell.angle_beta   90.00
_cell.angle_gamma   90.00
#
_symmetry.space_group_name_H-M   'P 1'
#
loop_
_entity.id
_entity.type
_entity.pdbx_description
1 polymer ?
#
loop_
_entity_poly.entity_id
_entity_poly.type
_entity_poly.pdbx_seq_one_letter_code
_entity_poly.pdbx_strand_id
1 'polypeptide(L)'
;MFEKDLTKKMQDIVLEGRVPAKDVCRVIKKPYSTLLRELNPFDNHAKLGAETMFDIVKATHNVSILEFMARELGYTLMPLDGVESSSKPKRASGTSERVRRQAATM
;
A
#
# COMPACT_ATOMS: atom_id res chain seq x y z
N MET A 1 6.60 20.95 -18.83
CA MET A 1 7.72 20.05 -19.23
C MET A 1 7.96 18.89 -18.24
N PHE A 2 7.37 18.87 -17.03
CA PHE A 2 7.62 17.83 -16.01
C PHE A 2 6.52 16.75 -15.87
N GLU A 3 5.53 16.73 -16.74
CA GLU A 3 4.33 15.87 -16.61
C GLU A 3 4.62 14.35 -16.69
N LYS A 4 5.85 13.98 -17.08
CA LYS A 4 6.33 12.60 -17.19
C LYS A 4 7.45 12.24 -16.21
N ASP A 5 7.74 13.07 -15.22
CA ASP A 5 8.80 12.78 -14.26
C ASP A 5 8.25 11.95 -13.08
N LEU A 6 8.82 10.75 -12.90
CA LEU A 6 8.50 9.83 -11.82
C LEU A 6 8.65 10.49 -10.44
N THR A 7 9.69 11.32 -10.26
CA THR A 7 9.95 12.00 -8.99
C THR A 7 8.87 13.05 -8.71
N LYS A 8 8.43 13.79 -9.74
CA LYS A 8 7.33 14.77 -9.59
C LYS A 8 6.03 14.06 -9.21
N LYS A 9 5.71 12.95 -9.86
CA LYS A 9 4.50 12.19 -9.54
C LYS A 9 4.52 11.64 -8.11
N MET A 10 5.68 11.21 -7.62
CA MET A 10 5.86 10.82 -6.22
C MET A 10 5.73 12.00 -5.24
N GLN A 11 6.23 13.17 -5.62
CA GLN A 11 6.04 14.40 -4.84
C GLN A 11 4.55 14.70 -4.67
N ASP A 12 3.78 14.64 -5.75
CA ASP A 12 2.33 14.93 -5.74
C ASP A 12 1.57 13.91 -4.88
N ILE A 13 1.91 12.62 -4.97
CA ILE A 13 1.32 11.57 -4.12
C ILE A 13 1.52 11.86 -2.62
N VAL A 14 2.67 12.42 -2.23
CA VAL A 14 2.99 12.68 -0.82
C VAL A 14 2.47 14.03 -0.35
N LEU A 15 2.55 15.08 -1.17
CA LEU A 15 2.22 16.45 -0.77
C LEU A 15 0.75 16.80 -1.01
N GLU A 16 0.14 16.25 -2.05
CA GLU A 16 -1.23 16.55 -2.48
C GLU A 16 -2.17 15.35 -2.32
N GLY A 17 -1.64 14.25 -1.78
CA GLY A 17 -2.39 13.02 -1.52
C GLY A 17 -3.40 13.15 -0.36
N ARG A 18 -4.22 12.11 -0.22
CA ARG A 18 -5.22 12.01 0.87
C ARG A 18 -4.62 11.75 2.24
N VAL A 19 -3.41 11.17 2.28
CA VAL A 19 -2.71 10.87 3.53
C VAL A 19 -1.74 12.01 3.83
N PRO A 20 -1.79 12.61 5.04
CA PRO A 20 -0.86 13.66 5.41
C PRO A 20 0.59 13.19 5.31
N ALA A 21 1.45 13.99 4.70
CA ALA A 21 2.86 13.66 4.50
C ALA A 21 3.62 13.30 5.80
N LYS A 22 3.20 13.88 6.95
CA LYS A 22 3.74 13.53 8.27
C LYS A 22 3.43 12.09 8.67
N ASP A 23 2.25 11.58 8.34
CA ASP A 23 1.87 10.20 8.63
C ASP A 23 2.59 9.23 7.70
N VAL A 24 2.76 9.59 6.43
CA VAL A 24 3.63 8.84 5.50
C VAL A 24 5.04 8.69 6.10
N CYS A 25 5.63 9.79 6.57
CA CYS A 25 6.96 9.79 7.20
C CYS A 25 7.05 8.87 8.43
N ARG A 26 6.00 8.85 9.27
CA ARG A 26 5.92 7.96 10.44
C ARG A 26 5.90 6.50 10.03
N VAL A 27 5.13 6.15 9.01
CA VAL A 27 5.04 4.77 8.51
C VAL A 27 6.37 4.29 7.92
N ILE A 28 7.00 5.12 7.08
CA ILE A 28 8.30 4.78 6.45
C ILE A 28 9.51 4.98 7.38
N LYS A 29 9.28 5.47 8.61
CA LYS A 29 10.30 5.76 9.63
C LYS A 29 11.42 6.67 9.12
N LYS A 30 11.07 7.71 8.36
CA LYS A 30 12.02 8.65 7.76
C LYS A 30 11.78 10.08 8.24
N PRO A 31 12.84 10.89 8.47
CA PRO A 31 12.66 12.30 8.78
C PRO A 31 11.96 13.04 7.63
N TYR A 32 11.02 13.93 7.99
CA TYR A 32 10.22 14.70 7.04
C TYR A 32 11.09 15.52 6.07
N SER A 33 12.10 16.22 6.60
CA SER A 33 13.02 17.04 5.78
C SER A 33 13.82 16.21 4.79
N THR A 34 14.30 15.02 5.19
CA THR A 34 15.01 14.10 4.30
C THR A 34 14.10 13.63 3.17
N LEU A 35 12.86 13.22 3.50
CA LEU A 35 11.90 12.79 2.49
C LEU A 35 11.57 13.91 1.49
N LEU A 36 11.34 15.14 1.96
CA LEU A 36 11.05 16.27 1.08
C LEU A 36 12.19 16.60 0.11
N ARG A 37 13.45 16.46 0.55
CA ARG A 37 14.60 16.65 -0.32
C ARG A 37 14.68 15.59 -1.41
N GLU A 38 14.45 14.33 -1.06
CA GLU A 38 14.46 13.22 -2.04
C GLU A 38 13.30 13.27 -3.04
N LEU A 39 12.16 13.82 -2.62
CA LEU A 39 11.00 14.04 -3.48
C LEU A 39 11.10 15.33 -4.30
N ASN A 40 12.11 16.16 -4.09
CA ASN A 40 12.27 17.41 -4.82
C ASN A 40 12.92 17.15 -6.19
N PRO A 41 12.22 17.34 -7.32
CA PRO A 41 12.81 17.15 -8.66
C PRO A 41 14.00 18.09 -8.93
N PHE A 42 14.09 19.21 -8.20
CA PHE A 42 15.15 20.21 -8.35
C PHE A 42 16.36 19.95 -7.43
N ASP A 43 16.28 19.01 -6.48
CA ASP A 43 17.46 18.60 -5.69
C ASP A 43 18.24 17.53 -6.45
N ASN A 44 19.41 17.90 -6.96
CA ASN A 44 20.29 16.99 -7.69
C ASN A 44 21.11 16.08 -6.77
N HIS A 45 21.15 16.36 -5.47
CA HIS A 45 21.98 15.67 -4.49
C HIS A 45 21.21 14.64 -3.64
N ALA A 46 19.88 14.62 -3.74
CA ALA A 46 19.03 13.66 -3.06
C ALA A 46 18.10 12.99 -4.09
N LYS A 47 18.02 11.66 -4.06
CA LYS A 47 17.14 10.88 -4.94
C LYS A 47 16.30 9.92 -4.12
N LEU A 48 15.03 9.80 -4.50
CA LEU A 48 14.13 8.85 -3.88
C LEU A 48 14.57 7.40 -4.19
N GLY A 49 14.88 6.63 -3.15
CA GLY A 49 15.18 5.21 -3.29
C GLY A 49 13.95 4.38 -3.67
N ALA A 50 14.15 3.30 -4.42
CA ALA A 50 13.05 2.43 -4.88
C ALA A 50 12.26 1.78 -3.72
N GLU A 51 12.94 1.35 -2.66
CA GLU A 51 12.28 0.81 -1.46
C GLU A 51 11.40 1.85 -0.78
N THR A 52 11.93 3.08 -0.61
CA THR A 52 11.17 4.19 -0.03
C THR A 52 9.97 4.55 -0.90
N MET A 53 10.12 4.56 -2.23
CA MET A 53 9.00 4.75 -3.16
C MET A 53 7.92 3.69 -2.94
N PHE A 54 8.31 2.42 -2.85
CA PHE A 54 7.37 1.32 -2.65
C PHE A 54 6.64 1.41 -1.30
N ASP A 55 7.34 1.81 -0.24
CA ASP A 55 6.73 1.98 1.08
C ASP A 55 5.77 3.19 1.13
N ILE A 56 6.03 4.26 0.37
CA ILE A 56 5.07 5.36 0.18
C ILE A 56 3.80 4.85 -0.51
N VAL A 57 3.93 4.04 -1.56
CA VAL A 57 2.78 3.45 -2.27
C VAL A 57 1.93 2.61 -1.32
N LYS A 58 2.55 1.78 -0.48
CA LYS A 58 1.84 1.00 0.55
C LYS A 58 1.16 1.91 1.59
N ALA A 59 1.87 2.91 2.10
CA ALA A 59 1.37 3.79 3.15
C ALA A 59 0.19 4.66 2.68
N THR A 60 0.18 5.03 1.40
CA THR A 60 -0.86 5.87 0.80
C THR A 60 -1.97 5.07 0.11
N HIS A 61 -1.75 3.77 -0.10
CA HIS A 61 -2.58 2.92 -0.95
C HIS A 61 -2.83 3.50 -2.35
N ASN A 62 -1.90 4.33 -2.85
CA ASN A 62 -2.03 5.01 -4.14
C ASN A 62 -1.18 4.32 -5.21
N VAL A 63 -1.82 3.51 -6.04
CA VAL A 63 -1.15 2.72 -7.09
C VAL A 63 -0.87 3.50 -8.38
N SER A 64 -1.23 4.79 -8.44
CA SER A 64 -1.12 5.57 -9.67
C SER A 64 0.32 5.70 -10.19
N ILE A 65 1.33 5.59 -9.33
CA ILE A 65 2.74 5.57 -9.78
C ILE A 65 3.08 4.26 -10.50
N LEU A 66 2.53 3.13 -10.05
CA LEU A 66 2.74 1.82 -10.67
C LEU A 66 2.03 1.77 -12.03
N GLU A 67 0.83 2.33 -12.12
CA GLU A 67 0.11 2.48 -13.39
C GLU A 67 0.89 3.32 -14.40
N PHE A 68 1.50 4.42 -13.92
CA PHE A 68 2.36 5.25 -14.76
C PHE A 68 3.57 4.47 -15.28
N MET A 69 4.29 3.76 -14.39
CA MET A 69 5.43 2.94 -14.77
C MET A 69 5.04 1.82 -15.74
N ALA A 70 3.91 1.15 -15.51
CA ALA A 70 3.41 0.11 -16.41
C ALA A 70 3.16 0.67 -17.81
N ARG A 71 2.49 1.82 -17.92
CA ARG A 71 2.21 2.48 -19.21
C ARG A 71 3.47 2.86 -19.97
N GLU A 72 4.48 3.40 -19.29
CA GLU A 72 5.76 3.74 -19.92
C GLU A 72 6.49 2.51 -20.47
N LEU A 73 6.23 1.33 -19.90
CA LEU A 73 6.78 0.05 -20.35
C LEU A 73 5.87 -0.70 -21.35
N GLY A 74 4.73 -0.13 -21.74
CA GLY A 74 3.77 -0.81 -22.62
C GLY A 74 2.97 -1.93 -21.95
N TYR A 75 2.92 -1.94 -20.62
CA TYR A 75 2.13 -2.86 -19.80
C TYR A 75 0.90 -2.19 -19.19
N THR A 76 -0.05 -3.00 -18.73
CA THR A 76 -1.16 -2.56 -17.88
C THR A 76 -1.05 -3.22 -16.51
N LEU A 77 -1.41 -2.49 -15.46
CA LEU A 77 -1.53 -3.04 -14.11
C LEU A 77 -2.87 -3.75 -13.98
N MET A 78 -2.87 -4.99 -13.49
CA MET A 78 -4.08 -5.73 -13.15
C MET A 78 -4.09 -6.05 -11.65
N PRO A 79 -5.16 -5.70 -10.90
CA PRO A 79 -5.32 -6.13 -9.53
C PRO A 79 -5.32 -7.66 -9.41
N LEU A 80 -4.81 -8.18 -8.30
CA LEU A 80 -4.79 -9.62 -8.03
C LEU A 80 -6.15 -10.16 -7.52
N ASP A 81 -7.25 -9.41 -7.68
CA ASP A 81 -8.59 -9.79 -7.23
C ASP A 81 -9.03 -11.10 -7.93
N GLY A 82 -8.78 -12.23 -7.25
CA GLY A 82 -8.96 -13.58 -7.80
C GLY A 82 -7.86 -14.58 -7.42
N VAL A 83 -6.72 -14.14 -6.87
CA VAL A 83 -5.74 -15.04 -6.24
C VAL A 83 -6.09 -15.15 -4.76
N GLU A 84 -7.15 -15.90 -4.46
CA GLU A 84 -7.51 -16.30 -3.10
C GLU A 84 -6.26 -16.75 -2.35
N SER A 85 -6.02 -16.14 -1.19
CA SER A 85 -5.00 -16.55 -0.24
C SER A 85 -5.28 -17.99 0.21
N SER A 86 -4.73 -18.95 -0.51
CA SER A 86 -4.73 -20.38 -0.18
C SER A 86 -3.74 -20.65 0.96
N SER A 87 -3.95 -20.03 2.12
CA SER A 87 -3.27 -20.42 3.36
C SER A 87 -3.95 -19.85 4.60
N LYS A 88 -5.19 -20.30 4.87
CA LYS A 88 -5.63 -20.54 6.26
C LYS A 88 -6.65 -21.68 6.27
N PRO A 89 -6.39 -22.78 6.99
CA PRO A 89 -7.35 -23.88 7.08
C PRO A 89 -8.60 -23.37 7.80
N LYS A 90 -9.78 -23.58 7.19
CA LYS A 90 -11.07 -23.34 7.83
C LYS A 90 -11.13 -24.19 9.09
N ARG A 91 -11.19 -23.54 10.27
CA ARG A 91 -11.57 -24.22 11.51
C ARG A 91 -12.96 -24.81 11.28
N ALA A 92 -13.06 -26.15 11.32
CA ALA A 92 -14.33 -26.84 11.28
C ALA A 92 -15.16 -26.42 12.51
N SER A 93 -16.20 -25.62 12.28
CA SER A 93 -17.25 -25.37 13.26
C SER A 93 -18.16 -26.59 13.31
N GLY A 94 -17.77 -27.60 14.08
CA GLY A 94 -18.64 -28.72 14.43
C GLY A 94 -19.68 -28.29 15.45
N THR A 95 -20.89 -28.01 14.98
CA THR A 95 -22.10 -27.94 15.80
C THR A 95 -22.32 -29.29 16.47
N SER A 96 -22.04 -29.40 17.77
CA SER A 96 -22.50 -30.54 18.57
C SER A 96 -22.67 -30.13 20.04
N GLU A 97 -23.83 -29.55 20.35
CA GLU A 97 -24.42 -29.72 21.69
C GLU A 97 -25.94 -29.53 21.62
N ARG A 98 -26.59 -30.36 20.79
CA ARG A 98 -28.05 -30.56 20.81
C ARG A 98 -28.38 -31.97 21.30
N VAL A 99 -27.73 -32.43 22.38
CA VAL A 99 -28.09 -33.66 23.12
C VAL A 99 -27.71 -33.48 24.59
N ARG A 100 -28.52 -32.75 25.38
CA ARG A 100 -28.41 -32.72 26.86
C ARG A 100 -29.60 -32.09 27.59
N ARG A 101 -30.82 -32.20 27.03
CA ARG A 101 -32.06 -31.85 27.74
C ARG A 101 -33.19 -32.83 27.43
N GLN A 102 -32.96 -34.11 27.71
CA GLN A 102 -34.01 -35.11 27.97
C GLN A 102 -33.48 -36.10 28.99
N ALA A 103 -33.52 -35.72 30.27
CA ALA A 103 -33.40 -36.60 31.44
C ALA A 103 -33.68 -35.78 32.71
N ALA A 104 -34.92 -35.34 32.89
CA ALA A 104 -35.47 -34.87 34.17
C ALA A 104 -37.00 -34.76 34.05
N THR A 105 -37.66 -35.89 33.82
CA THR A 105 -39.07 -36.08 34.14
C THR A 105 -39.21 -37.54 34.53
N MET A 106 -38.98 -37.80 35.81
CA MET A 106 -39.62 -38.81 36.68
C MET A 106 -38.99 -38.65 38.07
#